data_AF-A0A6I5CF38-F1
#
_entry.id   AF-A0A6I5CF38-F1
#
_cell.length_a   1.000
_cell.length_b   1.000
_cell.length_c   1.000
_cell.angle_alpha   90.00
_cell.angle_beta   90.00
_cell.angle_gamma   90.00
#
_symmetry.space_group_name_H-M   'P 1'
#
loop_
_entity.id
_entity.type
_entity.pdbx_description
1 polymer ?
#
loop_
_entity_poly.entity_id
_entity_poly.type
_entity_poly.pdbx_seq_one_letter_code
_entity_poly.pdbx_strand_id
1 'polypeptide(L)'
;MSLNSYITGYANVRKQKSASLIPVSCALIEQGQPDFQFPEDGGPAVITQHSDGQLSYQGRQRTPPFKATFLTFDFAPATATMVLEETGPLSIDSRGEMDMTTFYTTMDTYIRVPLVLRVTSLTVNGTPLDVGSSCRTRTSLSSADPDPAKHPGDHLVLHGRGEYALGEPATGYILLSGGPLTGETTIPAFTGCGAGGEDLDGLLTASVSGPGNYIKQIQGQTCGQANPVEGQCTKDLEPAQIPVPER
;
A
#
# COMPACT_ATOMS: atom_id res chain seq x y z
N MET A 1 12.70 -15.11 3.77
CA MET A 1 13.01 -14.58 5.11
C MET A 1 11.80 -13.81 5.56
N SER A 2 11.25 -14.13 6.74
CA SER A 2 10.09 -13.42 7.28
C SER A 2 10.50 -12.08 7.87
N LEU A 3 9.79 -11.03 7.45
CA LEU A 3 9.99 -9.64 7.81
C LEU A 3 8.67 -9.01 8.24
N ASN A 4 8.72 -8.12 9.22
CA ASN A 4 7.61 -7.30 9.67
C ASN A 4 7.94 -5.84 9.39
N SER A 5 6.95 -5.08 8.92
CA SER A 5 7.05 -3.63 8.76
C SER A 5 5.73 -2.94 9.11
N TYR A 6 5.81 -1.65 9.41
CA TYR A 6 4.66 -0.78 9.46
C TYR A 6 4.59 0.04 8.17
N ILE A 7 3.38 0.27 7.67
CA ILE A 7 3.10 1.18 6.56
C ILE A 7 2.08 2.24 7.00
N THR A 8 2.18 3.43 6.43
CA THR A 8 1.18 4.51 6.59
C THR A 8 1.29 5.47 5.41
N GLY A 9 0.41 6.46 5.28
CA GLY A 9 0.54 7.43 4.19
C GLY A 9 -0.71 8.27 3.97
N TYR A 10 -0.78 8.90 2.81
CA TYR A 10 -1.97 9.60 2.35
C TYR A 10 -2.42 9.08 0.99
N ALA A 11 -3.74 8.99 0.82
CA ALA A 11 -4.39 8.71 -0.45
C ALA A 11 -5.35 9.86 -0.78
N ASN A 12 -5.17 10.48 -1.95
CA ASN A 12 -6.07 11.49 -2.44
C ASN A 12 -7.42 10.86 -2.82
N VAL A 13 -8.50 11.60 -2.58
CA VAL A 13 -9.81 11.33 -3.19
C VAL A 13 -10.07 12.49 -4.13
N ARG A 14 -9.66 12.32 -5.40
CA ARG A 14 -9.61 13.42 -6.38
C ARG A 14 -10.95 14.12 -6.53
N LYS A 15 -12.04 13.35 -6.56
CA LYS A 15 -13.41 13.86 -6.69
C LYS A 15 -13.83 14.78 -5.54
N GLN A 16 -13.24 14.56 -4.36
CA GLN A 16 -13.50 15.33 -3.13
C GLN A 16 -12.47 16.43 -2.89
N LYS A 17 -11.46 16.59 -3.77
CA LYS A 17 -10.36 17.55 -3.62
C LYS A 17 -9.69 17.48 -2.24
N SER A 18 -9.56 16.26 -1.72
CA SER A 18 -9.11 16.00 -0.35
C SER A 18 -8.22 14.75 -0.31
N ALA A 19 -7.64 14.46 0.86
CA ALA A 19 -6.83 13.28 1.11
C ALA A 19 -7.31 12.56 2.39
N SER A 20 -7.26 11.24 2.37
CA SER A 20 -7.43 10.40 3.54
C SER A 20 -6.08 9.93 4.06
N LEU A 21 -5.93 9.88 5.38
CA LEU A 21 -4.85 9.14 6.00
C LEU A 21 -5.05 7.63 5.74
N ILE A 22 -4.01 6.96 5.28
CA ILE A 22 -3.88 5.50 5.34
C ILE A 22 -3.42 5.18 6.77
N PRO A 23 -4.14 4.33 7.52
CA PRO A 23 -3.78 4.06 8.90
C PRO A 23 -2.43 3.34 8.98
N VAL A 24 -1.75 3.52 10.10
CA VAL A 24 -0.61 2.65 10.45
C VAL A 24 -1.09 1.21 10.41
N SER A 25 -0.50 0.42 9.50
CA SER A 25 -0.89 -0.97 9.24
C SER A 25 0.35 -1.84 9.29
N CYS A 26 0.24 -3.03 9.88
CA CYS A 26 1.32 -4.01 9.85
C CYS A 26 1.31 -4.74 8.51
N ALA A 27 2.48 -4.89 7.91
CA ALA A 27 2.74 -5.70 6.74
C ALA A 27 3.72 -6.82 7.12
N LEU A 28 3.34 -8.06 6.84
CA LEU A 28 4.19 -9.23 6.96
C LEU A 28 4.72 -9.54 5.56
N ILE A 29 6.02 -9.73 5.43
CA ILE A 29 6.72 -9.89 4.16
C ILE A 29 7.55 -11.16 4.20
N GLU A 30 7.38 -12.03 3.23
CA GLU A 30 8.26 -13.17 2.99
C GLU A 30 9.23 -12.82 1.87
N GLN A 31 10.42 -12.37 2.27
CA GLN A 31 11.45 -12.00 1.32
C GLN A 31 11.99 -13.23 0.59
N GLY A 32 11.90 -13.23 -0.75
CA GLY A 32 12.51 -14.27 -1.59
C GLY A 32 14.02 -14.11 -1.73
N GLN A 33 14.66 -15.12 -2.30
CA GLN A 33 16.11 -15.06 -2.54
C GLN A 33 16.40 -14.09 -3.70
N PRO A 34 17.37 -13.17 -3.56
CA PRO A 34 17.80 -12.35 -4.67
C PRO A 34 18.55 -13.19 -5.71
N ASP A 35 18.22 -12.97 -6.99
CA ASP A 35 18.95 -13.49 -8.14
C ASP A 35 19.93 -12.44 -8.64
N PHE A 36 21.19 -12.83 -8.80
CA PHE A 36 22.28 -11.97 -9.26
C PHE A 36 22.76 -12.44 -10.63
N GLN A 37 22.68 -11.55 -11.60
CA GLN A 37 23.17 -11.78 -12.95
C GLN A 37 24.38 -10.89 -13.18
N PHE A 38 25.53 -11.53 -13.46
CA PHE A 38 26.80 -10.84 -13.68
C PHE A 38 27.09 -10.79 -15.19
N PRO A 39 27.06 -9.61 -15.82
CA PRO A 39 27.36 -9.48 -17.24
C PRO A 39 28.80 -9.90 -17.57
N GLU A 40 28.98 -10.59 -18.70
CA GLU A 40 30.32 -11.02 -19.16
C GLU A 40 31.21 -9.86 -19.62
N ASP A 41 30.60 -8.73 -19.99
CA ASP A 41 31.27 -7.51 -20.46
C ASP A 41 31.80 -6.63 -19.32
N GLY A 42 31.64 -7.06 -18.06
CA GLY A 42 32.06 -6.30 -16.89
C GLY A 42 31.10 -5.15 -16.53
N GLY A 43 29.89 -5.13 -17.09
CA GLY A 43 28.83 -4.22 -16.71
C GLY A 43 28.31 -4.43 -15.28
N PRO A 44 27.37 -3.58 -14.81
CA PRO A 44 26.80 -3.70 -13.47
C PRO A 44 26.04 -5.02 -13.31
N ALA A 45 26.15 -5.64 -12.13
CA ALA A 45 25.35 -6.80 -11.81
C ALA A 45 23.88 -6.43 -11.73
N VAL A 46 23.02 -7.23 -12.35
CA VAL A 46 21.56 -7.07 -12.26
C VAL A 46 21.06 -7.89 -11.08
N ILE A 47 20.28 -7.25 -10.22
CA ILE A 47 19.65 -7.88 -9.06
C ILE A 47 18.16 -7.96 -9.34
N THR A 48 17.57 -9.15 -9.20
CA THR A 48 16.12 -9.30 -9.19
C THR A 48 15.68 -10.04 -7.94
N GLN A 49 14.57 -9.62 -7.35
CA GLN A 49 14.02 -10.25 -6.15
C GLN A 49 12.51 -10.19 -6.19
N HIS A 50 11.89 -11.35 -6.07
CA HIS A 50 10.46 -11.48 -5.82
C HIS A 50 10.24 -11.76 -4.34
N SER A 51 9.25 -11.13 -3.73
CA SER A 51 8.81 -11.38 -2.36
C SER A 51 7.30 -11.33 -2.29
N ASP A 52 6.74 -12.09 -1.35
CA ASP A 52 5.31 -12.06 -1.04
C ASP A 52 5.08 -11.22 0.20
N GLY A 53 3.86 -10.72 0.37
CA GLY A 53 3.47 -10.11 1.63
C GLY A 53 1.98 -10.22 1.90
N GLN A 54 1.58 -9.61 3.02
CA GLN A 54 0.20 -9.44 3.41
C GLN A 54 0.07 -8.36 4.48
N LEU A 55 -1.05 -7.65 4.46
CA LEU A 55 -1.49 -6.85 5.59
C LEU A 55 -1.88 -7.76 6.76
N SER A 56 -1.70 -7.28 7.98
CA SER A 56 -2.09 -8.02 9.18
C SER A 56 -2.74 -7.11 10.20
N TYR A 57 -4.02 -7.35 10.44
CA TYR A 57 -4.75 -6.71 11.53
C TYR A 57 -5.72 -7.70 12.18
N GLN A 58 -5.46 -8.03 13.45
CA GLN A 58 -6.26 -8.96 14.24
C GLN A 58 -6.45 -10.32 13.54
N GLY A 59 -5.37 -10.85 12.96
CA GLY A 59 -5.38 -12.14 12.27
C GLY A 59 -6.10 -12.14 10.91
N ARG A 60 -6.31 -10.97 10.31
CA ARG A 60 -6.94 -10.82 8.98
C ARG A 60 -6.05 -10.01 8.04
N GLN A 61 -6.12 -10.34 6.75
CA GLN A 61 -5.44 -9.66 5.66
C GLN A 61 -6.13 -8.34 5.29
N ARG A 62 -5.94 -7.33 6.15
CA ARG A 62 -6.58 -6.01 6.04
C ARG A 62 -5.86 -4.95 6.86
N THR A 63 -6.19 -3.68 6.61
CA THR A 63 -5.81 -2.58 7.49
C THR A 63 -6.64 -2.55 8.78
N PRO A 64 -6.19 -1.84 9.83
CA PRO A 64 -7.10 -1.36 10.86
C PRO A 64 -8.21 -0.49 10.28
N PRO A 65 -9.38 -0.38 10.95
CA PRO A 65 -10.40 0.59 10.58
C PRO A 65 -9.87 2.02 10.64
N PHE A 66 -10.15 2.80 9.60
CA PHE A 66 -9.73 4.19 9.50
C PHE A 66 -10.87 5.09 9.05
N LYS A 67 -10.81 6.37 9.43
CA LYS A 67 -11.83 7.36 9.09
C LYS A 67 -11.36 8.25 7.97
N ALA A 68 -12.26 8.52 7.04
CA ALA A 68 -12.10 9.54 6.02
C ALA A 68 -13.30 10.49 6.05
N THR A 69 -13.02 11.79 6.04
CA THR A 69 -14.05 12.83 6.13
C THR A 69 -13.93 13.78 4.95
N PHE A 70 -15.03 13.97 4.23
CA PHE A 70 -15.10 14.78 3.01
C PHE A 70 -16.40 15.58 2.94
N LEU A 71 -16.42 16.62 2.10
CA LEU A 71 -17.63 17.34 1.73
C LEU A 71 -18.23 16.71 0.48
N THR A 72 -19.10 15.73 0.70
CA THR A 72 -19.78 15.02 -0.39
C THR A 72 -20.58 16.03 -1.22
N PHE A 73 -20.38 16.00 -2.54
CA PHE A 73 -20.91 16.97 -3.50
C PHE A 73 -20.60 18.44 -3.15
N ASP A 74 -19.47 18.71 -2.48
CA ASP A 74 -19.03 20.05 -2.06
C ASP A 74 -19.94 20.74 -1.02
N PHE A 75 -20.91 20.05 -0.40
CA PHE A 75 -21.81 20.67 0.59
C PHE A 75 -22.13 19.83 1.83
N ALA A 76 -22.16 18.50 1.74
CA ALA A 76 -22.57 17.65 2.85
C ALA A 76 -21.36 16.97 3.52
N PRO A 77 -20.98 17.33 4.75
CA PRO A 77 -19.96 16.58 5.49
C PRO A 77 -20.38 15.11 5.65
N ALA A 78 -19.53 14.22 5.16
CA ALA A 78 -19.65 12.78 5.33
C ALA A 78 -18.37 12.23 5.96
N THR A 79 -18.53 11.40 6.99
CA THR A 79 -17.43 10.61 7.57
C THR A 79 -17.71 9.13 7.37
N ALA A 80 -16.81 8.45 6.69
CA ALA A 80 -16.85 7.00 6.53
C ALA A 80 -15.76 6.36 7.41
N THR A 81 -16.12 5.28 8.12
CA THR A 81 -15.13 4.35 8.69
C THR A 81 -15.00 3.19 7.70
N MET A 82 -13.76 2.84 7.36
CA MET A 82 -13.47 1.90 6.29
C MET A 82 -12.32 0.97 6.67
N VAL A 83 -12.22 -0.14 5.95
CA VAL A 83 -11.05 -1.03 5.93
C VAL A 83 -10.67 -1.31 4.47
N LEU A 84 -9.37 -1.48 4.22
CA LEU A 84 -8.89 -2.08 2.97
C LEU A 84 -8.68 -3.58 3.23
N GLU A 85 -9.36 -4.43 2.48
CA GLU A 85 -9.28 -5.89 2.59
C GLU A 85 -8.56 -6.45 1.36
N GLU A 86 -7.56 -7.31 1.58
CA GLU A 86 -6.91 -8.04 0.49
C GLU A 86 -7.86 -9.08 -0.08
N THR A 87 -7.85 -9.22 -1.40
CA THR A 87 -8.67 -10.21 -2.13
C THR A 87 -7.83 -11.25 -2.87
N GLY A 88 -6.50 -11.13 -2.75
CA GLY A 88 -5.51 -11.96 -3.41
C GLY A 88 -4.11 -11.63 -2.90
N PRO A 89 -3.06 -12.26 -3.45
CA PRO A 89 -1.70 -12.12 -2.96
C PRO A 89 -1.17 -10.69 -3.15
N LEU A 90 -0.40 -10.22 -2.16
CA LEU A 90 0.43 -9.03 -2.29
C LEU A 90 1.82 -9.47 -2.77
N SER A 91 2.27 -8.93 -3.89
CA SER A 91 3.62 -9.18 -4.42
C SER A 91 4.50 -7.95 -4.34
N ILE A 92 5.80 -8.18 -4.16
CA ILE A 92 6.85 -7.16 -4.13
C ILE A 92 7.95 -7.60 -5.09
N ASP A 93 8.09 -6.88 -6.19
CA ASP A 93 9.03 -7.19 -7.26
C ASP A 93 10.08 -6.09 -7.34
N SER A 94 11.31 -6.42 -6.99
CA SER A 94 12.45 -5.51 -7.01
C SER A 94 13.41 -5.87 -8.14
N ARG A 95 13.85 -4.87 -8.90
CA ARG A 95 14.90 -4.99 -9.91
C ARG A 95 15.89 -3.85 -9.74
N GLY A 96 17.18 -4.14 -9.80
CA GLY A 96 18.21 -3.15 -9.67
C GLY A 96 19.49 -3.47 -10.41
N GLU A 97 20.40 -2.52 -10.36
CA GLU A 97 21.75 -2.60 -10.90
C GLU A 97 22.74 -2.24 -9.80
N MET A 98 23.81 -3.03 -9.69
CA MET A 98 24.89 -2.85 -8.74
C MET A 98 26.20 -2.72 -9.50
N ASP A 99 26.88 -1.59 -9.32
CA ASP A 99 28.24 -1.41 -9.79
C ASP A 99 29.18 -2.32 -8.99
N MET A 100 29.90 -3.22 -9.69
CA MET A 100 30.73 -4.24 -9.06
C MET A 100 32.04 -3.70 -8.47
N THR A 101 32.40 -2.45 -8.73
CA THR A 101 33.63 -1.81 -8.24
C THR A 101 33.38 -0.94 -7.01
N THR A 102 32.25 -0.22 -7.00
CA THR A 102 31.86 0.72 -5.96
C THR A 102 30.78 0.17 -5.04
N PHE A 103 30.12 -0.93 -5.42
CA PHE A 103 28.92 -1.49 -4.79
C PHE A 103 27.73 -0.52 -4.73
N TYR A 104 27.79 0.57 -5.47
CA TYR A 104 26.66 1.48 -5.61
C TYR A 104 25.51 0.73 -6.29
N THR A 105 24.37 0.69 -5.62
CA THR A 105 23.21 -0.09 -6.03
C THR A 105 22.01 0.82 -6.19
N THR A 106 21.29 0.68 -7.30
CA THR A 106 19.98 1.31 -7.49
C THR A 106 18.91 0.23 -7.61
N MET A 107 17.76 0.43 -6.99
CA MET A 107 16.66 -0.52 -6.97
C MET A 107 15.36 0.17 -7.35
N ASP A 108 14.62 -0.42 -8.27
CA ASP A 108 13.22 -0.11 -8.57
C ASP A 108 12.35 -1.24 -8.04
N THR A 109 11.35 -0.91 -7.23
CA THR A 109 10.44 -1.88 -6.62
C THR A 109 9.00 -1.56 -6.95
N TYR A 110 8.26 -2.57 -7.38
CA TYR A 110 6.81 -2.51 -7.56
C TYR A 110 6.12 -3.39 -6.55
N ILE A 111 5.19 -2.80 -5.78
CA ILE A 111 4.28 -3.53 -4.90
C ILE A 111 2.92 -3.61 -5.57
N ARG A 112 2.37 -4.82 -5.66
CA ARG A 112 1.06 -5.09 -6.25
C ARG A 112 0.16 -5.70 -5.21
N VAL A 113 -1.01 -5.12 -5.00
CA VAL A 113 -1.95 -5.61 -4.00
C VAL A 113 -3.41 -5.46 -4.47
N PRO A 114 -4.18 -6.56 -4.61
CA PRO A 114 -5.59 -6.50 -4.93
C PRO A 114 -6.41 -6.17 -3.67
N LEU A 115 -6.84 -4.92 -3.54
CA LEU A 115 -7.56 -4.41 -2.37
C LEU A 115 -9.00 -4.03 -2.71
N VAL A 116 -9.96 -4.42 -1.86
CA VAL A 116 -11.30 -3.83 -1.86
C VAL A 116 -11.45 -2.85 -0.70
N LEU A 117 -12.11 -1.72 -0.97
CA LEU A 117 -12.45 -0.74 0.06
C LEU A 117 -13.84 -1.08 0.61
N ARG A 118 -13.92 -1.42 1.90
CA ARG A 118 -15.17 -1.75 2.58
C ARG A 118 -15.55 -0.65 3.56
N VAL A 119 -16.78 -0.15 3.46
CA VAL A 119 -17.32 0.84 4.39
C VAL A 119 -18.05 0.10 5.50
N THR A 120 -17.67 0.37 6.75
CA THR A 120 -18.27 -0.30 7.92
C THR A 120 -19.24 0.62 8.67
N SER A 121 -19.12 1.93 8.49
CA SER A 121 -20.07 2.91 9.04
C SER A 121 -20.00 4.20 8.24
N LEU A 122 -21.13 4.86 8.04
CA LEU A 122 -21.20 6.16 7.40
C LEU A 122 -21.93 7.14 8.32
N THR A 123 -21.51 8.40 8.32
CA THR A 123 -22.22 9.49 9.00
C THR A 123 -22.32 10.65 8.03
N VAL A 124 -23.53 11.10 7.72
CA VAL A 124 -23.79 12.23 6.81
C VAL A 124 -24.49 13.32 7.59
N ASN A 125 -23.93 14.54 7.60
CA ASN A 125 -24.48 15.67 8.36
C ASN A 125 -24.75 15.36 9.84
N GLY A 126 -23.91 14.51 10.45
CA GLY A 126 -24.06 14.08 11.84
C GLY A 126 -25.06 12.93 12.05
N THR A 127 -25.79 12.50 11.02
CA THR A 127 -26.71 11.36 11.08
C THR A 127 -25.96 10.06 10.73
N PRO A 128 -25.88 9.08 11.64
CA PRO A 128 -25.32 7.76 11.33
C PRO A 128 -26.22 7.01 10.34
N LEU A 129 -25.59 6.40 9.34
CA LEU A 129 -26.21 5.50 8.39
C LEU A 129 -25.53 4.13 8.53
N ASP A 130 -26.33 3.10 8.82
CA ASP A 130 -25.89 1.72 8.72
C ASP A 130 -25.87 1.33 7.25
N VAL A 131 -24.68 1.16 6.66
CA VAL A 131 -24.51 0.83 5.24
C VAL A 131 -24.62 -0.67 4.98
N GLY A 132 -24.84 -1.47 6.02
CA GLY A 132 -24.86 -2.92 5.93
C GLY A 132 -23.48 -3.56 5.85
N SER A 133 -23.42 -4.85 6.14
CA SER A 133 -22.15 -5.59 6.22
C SER A 133 -21.50 -5.84 4.85
N SER A 134 -22.24 -5.68 3.76
CA SER A 134 -21.77 -5.99 2.40
C SER A 134 -21.27 -4.77 1.63
N CYS A 135 -21.27 -3.57 2.23
CA CYS A 135 -20.92 -2.33 1.54
C CYS A 135 -19.42 -2.24 1.21
N ARG A 136 -19.07 -2.39 -0.07
CA ARG A 136 -17.68 -2.35 -0.55
C ARG A 136 -17.57 -1.93 -2.01
N THR A 137 -16.36 -1.68 -2.50
CA THR A 137 -16.11 -1.60 -3.94
C THR A 137 -16.42 -2.94 -4.62
N ARG A 138 -17.03 -2.87 -5.81
CA ARG A 138 -17.48 -4.04 -6.57
C ARG A 138 -16.31 -4.92 -7.03
N THR A 139 -15.20 -4.29 -7.40
CA THR A 139 -13.93 -4.94 -7.74
C THR A 139 -12.81 -4.33 -6.90
N SER A 140 -11.61 -4.89 -7.02
CA SER A 140 -10.42 -4.32 -6.41
C SER A 140 -10.11 -2.94 -6.97
N LEU A 141 -9.45 -2.12 -6.16
CA LEU A 141 -8.77 -0.93 -6.62
C LEU A 141 -7.83 -1.30 -7.77
N SER A 142 -7.74 -0.44 -8.79
CA SER A 142 -6.94 -0.71 -9.98
C SER A 142 -5.99 0.43 -10.31
N SER A 143 -4.76 0.07 -10.67
CA SER A 143 -3.70 0.97 -11.12
C SER A 143 -3.22 0.58 -12.50
N ALA A 144 -2.59 1.50 -13.21
CA ALA A 144 -1.83 1.13 -14.40
C ALA A 144 -0.60 0.31 -13.96
N ASP A 145 -0.49 -0.92 -14.46
CA ASP A 145 0.70 -1.76 -14.25
C ASP A 145 1.73 -1.51 -15.36
N PRO A 146 3.03 -1.41 -15.06
CA PRO A 146 4.06 -1.36 -16.10
C PRO A 146 4.16 -2.65 -16.95
N ASP A 147 3.69 -3.80 -16.45
CA ASP A 147 3.70 -5.08 -17.17
C ASP A 147 2.35 -5.83 -17.00
N PRO A 148 1.26 -5.32 -17.61
CA PRO A 148 -0.08 -5.87 -17.44
C PRO A 148 -0.25 -7.28 -18.03
N ALA A 149 0.65 -7.68 -18.94
CA ALA A 149 0.63 -9.02 -19.51
C ALA A 149 1.08 -10.08 -18.50
N LYS A 150 2.05 -9.74 -17.63
CA LYS A 150 2.51 -10.63 -16.55
C LYS A 150 1.65 -10.52 -15.29
N HIS A 151 1.02 -9.38 -15.07
CA HIS A 151 0.20 -9.10 -13.90
C HIS A 151 -1.24 -8.75 -14.33
N PRO A 152 -2.04 -9.75 -14.76
CA PRO A 152 -3.43 -9.52 -15.12
C PRO A 152 -4.32 -9.36 -13.88
N GLY A 153 -5.38 -8.56 -14.01
CA GLY A 153 -6.38 -8.34 -12.96
C GLY A 153 -6.40 -6.92 -12.40
N ASP A 154 -7.36 -6.64 -11.51
CA ASP A 154 -7.45 -5.37 -10.79
C ASP A 154 -6.59 -5.44 -9.52
N HIS A 155 -5.58 -4.57 -9.45
CA HIS A 155 -4.75 -4.39 -8.26
C HIS A 155 -4.21 -2.96 -8.16
N LEU A 156 -3.91 -2.55 -6.93
CA LEU A 156 -3.14 -1.35 -6.66
C LEU A 156 -1.67 -1.62 -6.99
N VAL A 157 -1.02 -0.66 -7.66
CA VAL A 157 0.42 -0.66 -7.92
C VAL A 157 1.04 0.53 -7.19
N LEU A 158 2.05 0.25 -6.36
CA LEU A 158 2.93 1.26 -5.76
C LEU A 158 4.36 1.04 -6.27
N HIS A 159 5.04 2.13 -6.58
CA HIS A 159 6.42 2.15 -7.04
C HIS A 159 7.31 2.90 -6.06
N GLY A 160 8.49 2.35 -5.80
CA GLY A 160 9.53 2.97 -5.01
C GLY A 160 10.87 2.78 -5.71
N ARG A 161 11.68 3.83 -5.70
CA ARG A 161 13.08 3.77 -6.14
C ARG A 161 13.99 4.09 -4.97
N GLY A 162 15.08 3.36 -4.85
CA GLY A 162 16.07 3.55 -3.80
C GLY A 162 17.49 3.36 -4.29
N GLU A 163 18.41 3.88 -3.49
CA GLU A 163 19.85 3.87 -3.78
C GLU A 163 20.61 3.50 -2.50
N TYR A 164 21.68 2.74 -2.68
CA TYR A 164 22.57 2.32 -1.61
C TYR A 164 24.03 2.51 -2.04
N ALA A 165 24.81 3.12 -1.17
CA ALA A 165 26.26 3.25 -1.31
C ALA A 165 26.94 2.66 -0.07
N LEU A 166 28.09 2.02 -0.27
CA LEU A 166 28.83 1.41 0.83
C LEU A 166 29.23 2.45 1.88
N GLY A 167 28.84 2.21 3.13
CA GLY A 167 29.13 3.10 4.26
C GLY A 167 28.13 4.23 4.46
N GLU A 168 27.14 4.37 3.58
CA GLU A 168 26.07 5.38 3.69
C GLU A 168 24.72 4.72 4.00
N PRO A 169 23.80 5.42 4.69
CA PRO A 169 22.42 4.99 4.78
C PRO A 169 21.77 4.88 3.41
N ALA A 170 20.91 3.88 3.22
CA ALA A 170 20.07 3.80 2.01
C ALA A 170 19.17 5.03 1.89
N THR A 171 18.93 5.47 0.65
CA THR A 171 17.99 6.56 0.33
C THR A 171 16.86 6.04 -0.56
N GLY A 172 15.70 6.69 -0.50
CA GLY A 172 14.51 6.25 -1.22
C GLY A 172 13.93 4.95 -0.64
N TYR A 173 13.29 4.14 -1.49
CA TYR A 173 12.71 2.86 -1.10
C TYR A 173 13.63 1.69 -1.42
N ILE A 174 14.01 0.96 -0.38
CA ILE A 174 14.59 -0.38 -0.48
C ILE A 174 13.82 -1.28 0.48
N LEU A 175 13.46 -2.49 0.04
CA LEU A 175 12.60 -3.40 0.80
C LEU A 175 13.00 -3.51 2.29
N LEU A 176 14.30 -3.65 2.58
CA LEU A 176 14.80 -3.84 3.94
C LEU A 176 14.71 -2.56 4.78
N SER A 177 15.11 -1.40 4.24
CA SER A 177 15.11 -0.12 4.97
C SER A 177 13.76 0.58 4.98
N GLY A 178 12.83 0.17 4.12
CA GLY A 178 11.61 0.90 3.84
C GLY A 178 11.89 2.15 2.99
N GLY A 179 10.98 3.11 3.08
CA GLY A 179 11.03 4.37 2.32
C GLY A 179 9.71 4.73 1.65
N PRO A 180 9.71 5.78 0.81
CA PRO A 180 8.52 6.27 0.13
C PRO A 180 8.16 5.40 -1.08
N LEU A 181 6.88 5.08 -1.17
CA LEU A 181 6.20 4.40 -2.27
C LEU A 181 5.10 5.31 -2.81
N THR A 182 4.96 5.37 -4.12
CA THR A 182 3.96 6.23 -4.78
C THR A 182 3.16 5.47 -5.81
N GLY A 183 1.93 5.87 -6.04
CA GLY A 183 1.09 5.28 -7.06
C GLY A 183 -0.15 6.11 -7.35
N GLU A 184 -0.92 5.67 -8.33
CA GLU A 184 -2.23 6.23 -8.64
C GLU A 184 -3.23 5.09 -8.78
N THR A 185 -4.43 5.25 -8.22
CA THR A 185 -5.47 4.23 -8.26
C THR A 185 -6.82 4.76 -8.73
N THR A 186 -7.60 3.85 -9.29
CA THR A 186 -9.01 4.01 -9.59
C THR A 186 -9.82 3.31 -8.50
N ILE A 187 -10.74 4.07 -7.90
CA ILE A 187 -11.72 3.53 -6.96
C ILE A 187 -12.93 3.05 -7.79
N PRO A 188 -13.26 1.75 -7.82
CA PRO A 188 -14.41 1.23 -8.56
C PRO A 188 -15.74 1.67 -7.94
N ALA A 189 -16.84 1.37 -8.63
CA ALA A 189 -18.18 1.57 -8.09
C ALA A 189 -18.40 0.75 -6.81
N PHE A 190 -19.22 1.26 -5.91
CA PHE A 190 -19.66 0.55 -4.71
C PHE A 190 -20.80 -0.42 -5.01
N THR A 191 -20.91 -1.43 -4.16
CA THR A 191 -22.00 -2.38 -4.18
C THR A 191 -22.36 -2.91 -2.80
N GLY A 192 -23.62 -3.30 -2.60
CA GLY A 192 -24.09 -3.92 -1.36
C GLY A 192 -24.22 -2.95 -0.20
N CYS A 193 -24.33 -1.65 -0.49
CA CYS A 193 -24.49 -0.57 0.45
C CYS A 193 -25.97 -0.21 0.58
N GLY A 194 -26.51 -0.29 1.78
CA GLY A 194 -27.90 0.12 2.00
C GLY A 194 -28.21 0.38 3.46
N ALA A 195 -29.13 1.32 3.69
CA ALA A 195 -29.59 1.75 5.01
C ALA A 195 -31.12 1.77 5.05
N GLY A 196 -31.74 1.05 5.97
CA GLY A 196 -33.19 1.12 6.17
C GLY A 196 -34.06 0.78 4.94
N GLY A 197 -33.53 0.00 3.99
CA GLY A 197 -34.20 -0.36 2.73
C GLY A 197 -33.85 0.55 1.54
N GLU A 198 -33.06 1.61 1.76
CA GLU A 198 -32.53 2.45 0.69
C GLU A 198 -31.24 1.85 0.10
N ASP A 199 -31.08 1.96 -1.21
CA ASP A 199 -29.86 1.61 -1.93
C ASP A 199 -28.90 2.80 -1.97
N LEU A 200 -27.72 2.64 -1.37
CA LEU A 200 -26.69 3.66 -1.26
C LEU A 200 -25.52 3.45 -2.23
N ASP A 201 -25.56 2.41 -3.08
CA ASP A 201 -24.49 2.07 -4.03
C ASP A 201 -24.18 3.24 -4.95
N GLY A 202 -25.23 3.82 -5.54
CA GLY A 202 -25.12 4.97 -6.45
C GLY A 202 -24.59 6.22 -5.75
N LEU A 203 -25.00 6.45 -4.51
CA LEU A 203 -24.58 7.61 -3.73
C LEU A 203 -23.07 7.54 -3.41
N LEU A 204 -22.59 6.42 -2.90
CA LEU A 204 -21.17 6.24 -2.57
C LEU A 204 -20.31 6.24 -3.84
N THR A 205 -20.78 5.59 -4.90
CA THR A 205 -20.12 5.61 -6.22
C THR A 205 -20.01 7.04 -6.75
N ALA A 206 -21.09 7.80 -6.71
CA ALA A 206 -21.09 9.20 -7.13
C ALA A 206 -20.21 10.09 -6.24
N SER A 207 -19.90 9.68 -5.02
CA SER A 207 -19.11 10.48 -4.09
C SER A 207 -17.61 10.33 -4.32
N VAL A 208 -17.09 9.10 -4.37
CA VAL A 208 -15.63 8.88 -4.29
C VAL A 208 -15.04 8.05 -5.44
N SER A 209 -15.86 7.32 -6.20
CA SER A 209 -15.36 6.47 -7.27
C SER A 209 -14.84 7.28 -8.47
N GLY A 210 -13.80 6.76 -9.10
CA GLY A 210 -13.13 7.35 -10.25
C GLY A 210 -11.61 7.16 -10.23
N PRO A 211 -10.93 7.50 -11.35
CA PRO A 211 -9.48 7.41 -11.49
C PRO A 211 -8.76 8.62 -10.86
N GLY A 212 -7.43 8.60 -10.85
CA GLY A 212 -6.63 9.77 -10.49
C GLY A 212 -6.39 9.94 -8.99
N ASN A 213 -6.59 8.90 -8.19
CA ASN A 213 -6.37 8.97 -6.74
C ASN A 213 -4.91 8.65 -6.45
N TYR A 214 -4.09 9.70 -6.34
CA TYR A 214 -2.68 9.58 -5.98
C TYR A 214 -2.49 9.06 -4.56
N ILE A 215 -1.51 8.19 -4.36
CA ILE A 215 -1.14 7.59 -3.09
C ILE A 215 0.34 7.86 -2.84
N LYS A 216 0.67 8.32 -1.64
CA LYS A 216 2.03 8.33 -1.11
C LYS A 216 2.04 7.56 0.19
N GLN A 217 2.68 6.40 0.17
CA GLN A 217 2.83 5.50 1.32
C GLN A 217 4.27 5.51 1.78
N ILE A 218 4.48 5.49 3.09
CA ILE A 218 5.78 5.29 3.71
C ILE A 218 5.77 3.90 4.34
N GLN A 219 6.72 3.07 3.94
CA GLN A 219 7.06 1.83 4.65
C GLN A 219 8.18 2.14 5.64
N GLY A 220 8.06 1.67 6.88
CA GLY A 220 9.14 1.72 7.85
C GLY A 220 10.21 0.66 7.61
N GLN A 221 11.28 0.74 8.40
CA GLN A 221 12.29 -0.31 8.50
C GLN A 221 11.63 -1.69 8.68
N THR A 222 12.13 -2.70 7.97
CA THR A 222 11.71 -4.08 8.19
C THR A 222 12.53 -4.72 9.32
N CYS A 223 11.88 -5.59 10.08
CA CYS A 223 12.49 -6.37 11.16
C CYS A 223 12.22 -7.86 10.96
N GLY A 224 13.24 -8.68 11.15
CA GLY A 224 13.12 -10.15 11.07
C GLY A 224 14.34 -10.82 11.70
N GLN A 225 14.25 -12.12 11.98
CA GLN A 225 15.31 -12.85 12.72
C GLN A 225 16.69 -12.76 12.04
N ALA A 226 16.73 -12.78 10.71
CA ALA A 226 17.97 -12.71 9.95
C ALA A 226 18.38 -11.28 9.56
N ASN A 227 17.65 -10.25 10.03
CA ASN A 227 18.01 -8.84 9.88
C ASN A 227 17.90 -8.07 11.22
N PRO A 228 18.67 -8.44 12.26
CA PRO A 228 18.65 -7.72 13.53
C PRO A 228 19.43 -6.40 13.38
N VAL A 229 18.74 -5.31 13.08
CA VAL A 229 19.35 -3.98 13.12
C VAL A 229 19.25 -3.45 14.56
N GLU A 230 20.40 -3.35 15.23
CA GLU A 230 20.48 -2.96 16.64
C GLU A 230 19.77 -1.62 16.89
N GLY A 231 18.87 -1.59 17.87
CA GLY A 231 18.09 -0.39 18.21
C GLY A 231 16.93 -0.06 17.27
N GLN A 232 16.76 -0.77 16.15
CA GLN A 232 15.66 -0.54 15.20
C GLN A 232 14.53 -1.57 15.29
N CYS A 233 14.79 -2.71 15.93
CA CYS A 233 13.80 -3.76 16.14
C CYS A 233 13.55 -4.02 17.64
N THR A 234 12.31 -4.27 18.02
CA THR A 234 11.94 -4.72 19.37
C THR A 234 12.38 -6.18 19.59
N LYS A 235 12.32 -6.66 20.84
CA LYS A 235 12.59 -8.08 21.16
C LYS A 235 11.66 -9.04 20.43
N ASP A 236 10.45 -8.60 20.12
CA ASP A 236 9.44 -9.37 19.40
C ASP A 236 9.57 -9.22 17.87
N LEU A 237 10.67 -8.62 17.39
CA LEU A 237 10.99 -8.41 15.97
C LEU A 237 9.98 -7.50 15.26
N GLU A 238 9.41 -6.55 15.99
CA GLU A 238 8.63 -5.46 15.41
C GLU A 238 9.54 -4.24 15.14
N PRO A 239 9.26 -3.42 14.12
CA PRO A 239 9.95 -2.14 13.95
C PRO A 239 9.75 -1.24 15.17
N ALA A 240 10.85 -0.75 15.73
CA ALA A 240 10.84 0.15 16.89
C ALA A 240 10.35 1.56 16.54
N GLN A 241 10.47 1.94 15.26
CA GLN A 241 10.00 3.22 14.74
C GLN A 241 8.77 3.01 13.86
N ILE A 242 7.71 3.73 14.18
CA ILE A 242 6.50 3.79 13.35
C ILE A 242 6.75 4.86 12.28
N PRO A 243 6.55 4.55 10.99
CA PRO A 243 6.71 5.54 9.93
C PRO A 243 5.72 6.70 10.11
N VAL A 244 6.12 7.88 9.65
CA VAL A 244 5.29 9.08 9.65
C VAL A 244 4.73 9.28 8.25
N PRO A 245 3.42 9.54 8.09
CA PRO A 245 2.83 9.78 6.78
C PRO A 245 3.33 11.11 6.20
N GLU A 246 3.70 11.09 4.92
CA GLU A 246 4.15 12.27 4.19
C GLU A 246 3.13 12.69 3.12
N ARG A 247 2.97 13.99 2.92
CA ARG A 247 2.19 14.56 1.81
C ARG A 247 2.98 14.61 0.52
#